data_AF-A0A852KW70-F1
#
_entry.id   AF-A0A852KW70-F1
#
_cell.length_a   1.000
_cell.length_b   1.000
_cell.length_c   1.000
_cell.angle_alpha   90.00
_cell.angle_beta   90.00
_cell.angle_gamma   90.00
#
_symmetry.space_group_name_H-M   'P 1'
#
loop_
_entity.id
_entity.type
_entity.pdbx_description
1 polymer ?
#
loop_
_entity_poly.entity_id
_entity_poly.type
_entity_poly.pdbx_seq_one_letter_code
_entity_poly.pdbx_strand_id
1 'polypeptide(L)'
;VSREAEFMSTLRLIYPHADAFCEQDFEWLFECPETKQFLEWFCSVVSKENVLSPAELEAYDALLASGKPILEGEALEKALQICQQVPQLSNMTVGDEGPSPEDLQQELKELQKLKKLQVWRHSKLQACITNLQQELSYVEEEEKVIREDLRKAQLDLEVEIFQSRAVLRQTSKAAEQLAEWCAASRPPALLCEMDLGPYLELEQQAAEETERLLQQVLPGSTQAPNAQGTTGSQGATERMDVKQTIMPKSLGLDGEELLKDPDSFWKELSRLEKARICAQGAIIVMSAEVEGNCAALEWAQRTLEALKENQHTVKEELRAQALMLQMQLRALQCDIRQTLKHQLPFLLRAEARQASLPILHRHFNLEASYLQLLTARLASQHSRLGLLELQLKKEEKELQQKASQLRKMETAMREAQRRLQEQRDYFRDASSSQKSYLCKWIDPKDLCAVRLWDMLMGQDRVKQPLRSYEAMAAKCSQLVQEERLLNAQLEAPLSHLPALESSTEVLYQQLYNSSSQLQLSSPQVTKLLQQLSTMHSNLCQKLEILLSDLRAKQRCLESPVLQTERNLYVYYYCNKEKLRDVVEELEKQVAASSK
;
A
#
# COMPACT_ATOMS: atom_id res chain seq x y z
N VAL A 1 68.09 26.28 2.14
CA VAL A 1 68.28 24.84 1.86
C VAL A 1 66.89 24.24 1.71
N SER A 2 66.58 23.57 0.61
CA SER A 2 65.28 22.90 0.42
C SER A 2 65.12 21.82 1.49
N ARG A 3 63.88 21.59 1.97
CA ARG A 3 63.61 20.54 2.96
C ARG A 3 63.91 19.14 2.39
N GLU A 4 63.79 18.97 1.06
CA GLU A 4 64.23 17.74 0.38
C GLU A 4 65.74 17.53 0.48
N ALA A 5 66.55 18.59 0.34
CA ALA A 5 68.01 18.51 0.46
C ALA A 5 68.47 18.16 1.89
N GLU A 6 67.78 18.68 2.90
CA GLU A 6 68.03 18.34 4.31
C GLU A 6 67.72 16.86 4.58
N PHE A 7 66.57 16.37 4.11
CA PHE A 7 66.20 14.95 4.21
C PHE A 7 67.18 14.03 3.48
N MET A 8 67.59 14.38 2.26
CA MET A 8 68.59 13.61 1.51
C MET A 8 69.95 13.59 2.20
N SER A 9 70.34 14.71 2.84
CA SER A 9 71.59 14.77 3.62
C SER A 9 71.56 13.83 4.82
N THR A 10 70.40 13.70 5.47
CA THR A 10 70.18 12.79 6.60
C THR A 10 70.09 11.33 6.14
N LEU A 11 69.41 11.05 5.02
CA LEU A 11 69.27 9.70 4.47
C LEU A 11 70.64 9.11 4.07
N ARG A 12 71.53 9.95 3.53
CA ARG A 12 72.93 9.57 3.21
C ARG A 12 73.74 9.12 4.42
N LEU A 13 73.36 9.49 5.64
CA LEU A 13 74.06 9.03 6.83
C LEU A 13 73.74 7.58 7.16
N ILE A 14 72.52 7.11 6.89
CA ILE A 14 72.04 5.80 7.38
C ILE A 14 71.91 4.78 6.25
N TYR A 15 71.62 5.20 5.02
CA TYR A 15 71.25 4.30 3.94
C TYR A 15 72.37 4.16 2.89
N PRO A 16 72.97 2.96 2.71
CA PRO A 16 74.13 2.76 1.83
C PRO A 16 73.89 3.05 0.35
N HIS A 17 72.64 2.99 -0.12
CA HIS A 17 72.27 3.29 -1.51
C HIS A 17 71.59 4.64 -1.65
N ALA A 18 71.74 5.54 -0.67
CA ALA A 18 71.12 6.87 -0.72
C ALA A 18 71.55 7.69 -1.93
N ASP A 19 72.76 7.44 -2.45
CA ASP A 19 73.28 8.10 -3.64
C ASP A 19 72.63 7.64 -4.96
N ALA A 20 71.83 6.57 -4.93
CA ALA A 20 71.03 6.14 -6.08
C ALA A 20 69.74 6.95 -6.25
N PHE A 21 69.37 7.77 -5.27
CA PHE A 21 68.14 8.57 -5.29
C PHE A 21 68.43 10.07 -5.45
N CYS A 22 67.50 10.77 -6.09
CA CYS A 22 67.51 12.22 -6.24
C CYS A 22 66.50 12.88 -5.27
N GLU A 23 66.68 14.16 -4.97
CA GLU A 23 65.77 14.96 -4.12
C GLU A 23 64.32 14.89 -4.61
N GLN A 24 64.11 14.77 -5.93
CA GLN A 24 62.80 14.70 -6.57
C GLN A 24 62.06 13.37 -6.33
N ASP A 25 62.77 12.29 -6.03
CA ASP A 25 62.16 10.97 -5.78
C ASP A 25 61.32 10.95 -4.48
N PHE A 26 61.53 11.97 -3.62
CA PHE A 26 60.87 12.11 -2.33
C PHE A 26 59.94 13.33 -2.23
N GLU A 27 59.69 14.07 -3.31
CA GLU A 27 58.78 15.23 -3.31
C GLU A 27 57.39 14.86 -2.76
N TRP A 28 56.86 13.69 -3.13
CA TRP A 28 55.58 13.17 -2.64
C TRP A 28 55.52 13.01 -1.11
N LEU A 29 56.66 12.79 -0.46
CA LEU A 29 56.76 12.60 0.99
C LEU A 29 56.52 13.91 1.74
N PHE A 30 56.81 15.05 1.12
CA PHE A 30 56.59 16.40 1.68
C PHE A 30 55.20 16.96 1.38
N GLU A 31 54.49 16.39 0.40
CA GLU A 31 53.10 16.77 0.07
C GLU A 31 52.07 16.12 1.02
N CYS A 32 52.43 15.07 1.75
CA CYS A 32 51.55 14.39 2.70
C CYS A 32 51.60 15.05 4.10
N PRO A 33 50.48 15.55 4.64
CA PRO A 33 50.45 16.18 5.97
C PRO A 33 50.73 15.18 7.10
N GLU A 34 50.42 13.89 6.92
CA GLU A 34 50.64 12.83 7.90
C GLU A 34 52.13 12.50 8.11
N THR A 35 52.95 12.66 7.07
CA THR A 35 54.40 12.38 7.10
C THR A 35 55.21 13.55 7.62
N LYS A 36 54.60 14.73 7.79
CA LYS A 36 55.26 15.95 8.26
C LYS A 36 55.89 15.80 9.65
N GLN A 37 55.21 15.14 10.59
CA GLN A 37 55.75 14.89 11.93
C GLN A 37 56.96 13.94 11.88
N PHE A 38 56.89 12.92 11.03
CA PHE A 38 58.00 11.99 10.81
C PHE A 38 59.20 12.69 10.18
N LEU A 39 58.98 13.51 9.15
CA LEU A 39 60.05 14.26 8.48
C LEU A 39 60.74 15.26 9.42
N GLU A 40 59.97 15.96 10.25
CA GLU A 40 60.51 16.88 11.24
C GLU A 40 61.32 16.14 12.31
N TRP A 41 60.85 14.98 12.76
CA TRP A 41 61.61 14.12 13.67
C TRP A 41 62.89 13.57 13.02
N PHE A 42 62.80 13.01 11.80
CA PHE A 42 63.91 12.36 11.11
C PHE A 42 65.04 13.35 10.84
N CYS A 43 64.73 14.52 10.30
CA CYS A 43 65.73 15.54 10.00
C CYS A 43 66.30 16.24 11.25
N SER A 44 65.56 16.29 12.37
CA SER A 44 66.04 16.95 13.60
C SER A 44 66.77 16.03 14.58
N VAL A 45 66.46 14.73 14.57
CA VAL A 45 66.98 13.77 15.55
C VAL A 45 68.10 12.93 14.98
N VAL A 46 68.07 12.57 13.70
CA VAL A 46 69.17 11.78 13.11
C VAL A 46 70.33 12.71 12.78
N SER A 47 71.41 12.60 13.56
CA SER A 47 72.68 13.30 13.33
C SER A 47 73.83 12.28 13.23
N LYS A 48 75.02 12.74 12.85
CA LYS A 48 76.25 11.91 12.84
C LYS A 48 76.58 11.30 14.20
N GLU A 49 76.05 11.84 15.30
CA GLU A 49 76.26 11.32 16.66
C GLU A 49 75.40 10.08 16.95
N ASN A 50 74.30 9.89 16.19
CA ASN A 50 73.34 8.80 16.38
C ASN A 50 73.52 7.65 15.38
N VAL A 51 74.55 7.73 14.53
CA VAL A 51 74.86 6.72 13.51
C VAL A 51 76.26 6.21 13.77
N LEU A 52 76.39 4.88 13.94
CA LEU A 52 77.69 4.23 14.13
C LEU A 52 78.56 4.49 12.90
N SER A 53 79.72 5.08 13.13
CA SER A 53 80.71 5.29 12.08
C SER A 53 81.30 3.94 11.63
N PRO A 54 81.74 3.82 10.36
CA PRO A 54 82.38 2.60 9.88
C PRO A 54 83.64 2.23 10.69
N ALA A 55 84.35 3.23 11.24
CA ALA A 55 85.49 2.99 12.14
C ALA A 55 85.07 2.40 13.49
N GLU A 56 83.91 2.80 14.04
CA GLU A 56 83.36 2.21 15.26
C GLU A 56 82.84 0.79 15.03
N LEU A 57 82.26 0.52 13.86
CA LEU A 57 81.88 -0.84 13.45
C LEU A 57 83.11 -1.73 13.29
N GLU A 58 84.18 -1.26 12.62
CA GLU A 58 85.44 -2.00 12.52
C GLU A 58 86.10 -2.21 13.89
N ALA A 59 86.04 -1.23 14.79
CA ALA A 59 86.54 -1.36 16.16
C ALA A 59 85.71 -2.38 16.97
N TYR A 60 84.40 -2.42 16.77
CA TYR A 60 83.51 -3.39 17.38
C TYR A 60 83.75 -4.80 16.83
N ASP A 61 83.91 -4.94 15.51
CA ASP A 61 84.25 -6.22 14.87
C ASP A 61 85.63 -6.72 15.30
N ALA A 62 86.61 -5.82 15.47
CA ALA A 62 87.92 -6.15 16.05
C ALA A 62 87.82 -6.58 17.52
N LEU A 63 86.91 -5.98 18.30
CA LEU A 63 86.60 -6.37 19.68
C LEU A 63 85.95 -7.76 19.74
N LEU A 64 84.98 -8.04 18.86
CA LEU A 64 84.39 -9.38 18.72
C LEU A 64 85.43 -10.42 18.31
N ALA A 65 86.28 -10.09 17.34
CA ALA A 65 87.37 -10.96 16.89
C ALA A 65 88.44 -11.21 17.98
N SER A 66 88.57 -10.30 18.96
CA SER A 66 89.52 -10.44 20.07
C SER A 66 89.10 -11.49 21.12
N GLY A 67 87.87 -12.02 21.05
CA GLY A 67 87.37 -13.08 21.94
C GLY A 67 87.22 -12.66 23.41
N LYS A 68 87.30 -11.36 23.72
CA LYS A 68 87.07 -10.83 25.06
C LYS A 68 85.56 -10.72 25.33
N PRO A 69 85.10 -10.98 26.57
CA PRO A 69 83.68 -10.81 26.91
C PRO A 69 83.29 -9.33 26.79
N ILE A 70 82.31 -9.05 25.93
CA ILE A 70 81.71 -7.72 25.81
C ILE A 70 80.72 -7.54 26.96
N LEU A 71 80.83 -6.41 27.67
CA LEU A 71 79.97 -6.11 28.81
C LEU A 71 78.60 -5.66 28.30
N GLU A 72 77.60 -6.52 28.45
CA GLU A 72 76.21 -6.26 28.02
C GLU A 72 75.23 -6.43 29.19
N GLY A 73 74.12 -5.68 29.15
CA GLY A 73 73.01 -5.80 30.10
C GLY A 73 73.43 -5.68 31.57
N GLU A 74 73.01 -6.63 32.41
CA GLU A 74 73.28 -6.62 33.86
C GLU A 74 74.78 -6.62 34.20
N ALA A 75 75.65 -7.16 33.34
CA ALA A 75 77.10 -7.18 33.59
C ALA A 75 77.73 -5.80 33.42
N LEU A 76 77.24 -5.02 32.45
CA LEU A 76 77.60 -3.60 32.28
C LEU A 76 77.02 -2.76 33.42
N GLU A 77 75.79 -3.01 33.81
CA GLU A 77 75.12 -2.29 34.90
C GLU A 77 75.81 -2.54 36.25
N LYS A 78 76.25 -3.79 36.50
CA LYS A 78 77.10 -4.16 37.65
C LYS A 78 78.49 -3.54 37.55
N ALA A 79 79.12 -3.49 36.37
CA ALA A 79 80.41 -2.81 36.19
C ALA A 79 80.31 -1.29 36.42
N LEU A 80 79.25 -0.65 35.94
CA LEU A 80 78.97 0.78 36.18
C LEU A 80 78.67 1.04 37.65
N GLN A 81 77.92 0.17 38.33
CA GLN A 81 77.73 0.24 39.78
C GLN A 81 79.05 0.06 40.53
N ILE A 82 79.94 -0.83 40.09
CA ILE A 82 81.28 -1.00 40.69
C ILE A 82 82.13 0.25 40.47
N CYS A 83 82.12 0.85 39.26
CA CYS A 83 82.82 2.11 38.99
C CYS A 83 82.25 3.29 39.78
N GLN A 84 80.93 3.34 40.01
CA GLN A 84 80.28 4.32 40.87
C GLN A 84 80.54 4.08 42.37
N GLN A 85 80.92 2.86 42.75
CA GLN A 85 81.26 2.46 44.12
C GLN A 85 82.77 2.35 44.39
N VAL A 86 83.63 2.91 43.52
CA VAL A 86 85.02 3.22 43.87
C VAL A 86 85.12 4.69 44.30
N PRO A 87 84.94 5.03 45.59
CA PRO A 87 85.28 6.34 46.13
C PRO A 87 86.79 6.39 46.40
N GLN A 88 87.63 6.25 45.37
CA GLN A 88 89.09 6.44 45.50
C GLN A 88 89.83 6.38 44.14
N LEU A 89 89.46 7.26 43.21
CA LEU A 89 90.41 7.81 42.24
C LEU A 89 90.32 9.33 42.29
N SER A 90 90.63 9.85 43.47
CA SER A 90 91.13 11.21 43.64
C SER A 90 92.37 11.11 44.53
N ASN A 91 93.51 11.38 43.88
CA ASN A 91 94.75 11.88 44.46
C ASN A 91 95.78 10.83 44.94
N MET A 92 96.72 10.49 44.06
CA MET A 92 98.17 10.67 44.22
C MET A 92 98.80 10.35 42.83
N THR A 93 99.51 11.21 42.11
CA THR A 93 100.23 12.43 42.47
C THR A 93 100.69 13.20 41.22
N VAL A 94 100.63 14.53 41.31
CA VAL A 94 101.52 15.56 40.71
C VAL A 94 101.20 16.07 39.27
N GLY A 95 100.76 17.33 39.24
CA GLY A 95 100.41 18.16 38.08
C GLY A 95 98.99 18.71 38.24
N ASP A 96 98.72 19.48 39.29
CA ASP A 96 98.60 20.95 39.26
C ASP A 96 97.44 21.47 38.38
N GLU A 97 96.64 22.34 38.98
CA GLU A 97 95.33 22.88 38.55
C GLU A 97 94.11 21.93 38.67
N GLY A 98 93.47 21.94 39.86
CA GLY A 98 92.03 21.69 39.91
C GLY A 98 91.28 22.75 39.10
N PRO A 99 90.07 22.46 38.58
CA PRO A 99 89.34 23.42 37.74
C PRO A 99 89.26 24.75 38.48
N SER A 100 89.68 25.81 37.80
CA SER A 100 89.78 27.13 38.41
C SER A 100 88.41 27.53 38.95
N PRO A 101 88.33 28.41 39.97
CA PRO A 101 87.04 28.95 40.42
C PRO A 101 86.25 29.64 39.27
N GLU A 102 86.93 30.00 38.18
CA GLU A 102 86.34 30.54 36.95
C GLU A 102 85.66 29.44 36.12
N ASP A 103 86.24 28.24 36.04
CA ASP A 103 85.66 27.08 35.33
C ASP A 103 84.38 26.57 36.00
N LEU A 104 84.37 26.49 37.34
CA LEU A 104 83.15 26.14 38.10
C LEU A 104 82.06 27.22 37.99
N GLN A 105 82.45 28.50 37.90
CA GLN A 105 81.49 29.58 37.61
C GLN A 105 80.96 29.51 36.18
N GLN A 106 81.78 29.08 35.21
CA GLN A 106 81.37 28.87 33.83
C GLN A 106 80.37 27.72 33.73
N GLU A 107 80.66 26.59 34.38
CA GLU A 107 79.79 25.41 34.43
C GLU A 107 78.46 25.72 35.12
N LEU A 108 78.47 26.49 36.22
CA LEU A 108 77.26 26.95 36.89
C LEU A 108 76.41 27.87 35.99
N LYS A 109 77.05 28.72 35.18
CA LYS A 109 76.35 29.56 34.18
C LYS A 109 75.75 28.70 33.06
N GLU A 110 76.43 27.65 32.61
CA GLU A 110 75.93 26.72 31.60
C GLU A 110 74.75 25.88 32.11
N LEU A 111 74.83 25.37 33.34
CA LEU A 111 73.72 24.67 34.00
C LEU A 111 72.52 25.59 34.23
N GLN A 112 72.74 26.86 34.57
CA GLN A 112 71.65 27.84 34.65
C GLN A 112 71.00 28.11 33.28
N LYS A 113 71.78 28.15 32.19
CA LYS A 113 71.25 28.26 30.82
C LYS A 113 70.44 27.01 30.44
N LEU A 114 70.95 25.81 30.72
CA LEU A 114 70.26 24.54 30.51
C LEU A 114 68.94 24.46 31.29
N LYS A 115 68.93 24.87 32.56
CA LYS A 115 67.70 24.96 33.38
C LYS A 115 66.67 25.90 32.76
N LYS A 116 67.09 27.10 32.32
CA LYS A 116 66.19 28.06 31.65
C LYS A 116 65.63 27.48 30.35
N LEU A 117 66.44 26.77 29.57
CA LEU A 117 66.01 26.08 28.35
C LEU A 117 64.99 24.97 28.64
N GLN A 118 65.21 24.16 29.67
CA GLN A 118 64.25 23.13 30.09
C GLN A 118 62.92 23.72 30.55
N VAL A 119 62.94 24.77 31.37
CA VAL A 119 61.72 25.46 31.81
C VAL A 119 60.97 26.03 30.60
N TRP A 120 61.68 26.65 29.66
CA TRP A 120 61.08 27.16 28.42
C TRP A 120 60.44 26.04 27.57
N ARG A 121 61.14 24.91 27.39
CA ARG A 121 60.59 23.73 26.69
C ARG A 121 59.34 23.19 27.38
N HIS A 122 59.37 23.10 28.71
CA HIS A 122 58.23 22.64 29.49
C HIS A 122 57.03 23.59 29.34
N SER A 123 57.25 24.91 29.46
CA SER A 123 56.19 25.91 29.25
C SER A 123 55.62 25.85 27.82
N LYS A 124 56.47 25.62 26.80
CA LYS A 124 56.03 25.47 25.41
C LYS A 124 55.18 24.21 25.21
N LEU A 125 55.61 23.07 25.75
CA LEU A 125 54.84 21.82 25.71
C LEU A 125 53.51 21.95 26.45
N GLN A 126 53.50 22.62 27.61
CA GLN A 126 52.28 22.86 28.38
C GLN A 126 51.27 23.72 27.60
N ALA A 127 51.73 24.74 26.88
CA ALA A 127 50.89 25.53 25.97
C ALA A 127 50.34 24.69 24.79
N CYS A 128 51.15 23.78 24.23
CA CYS A 128 50.68 22.85 23.20
C CYS A 128 49.61 21.89 23.75
N ILE A 129 49.80 21.35 24.95
CA ILE A 129 48.82 20.47 25.61
C ILE A 129 47.50 21.22 25.83
N THR A 130 47.53 22.45 26.33
CA THR A 130 46.29 23.23 26.54
C THR A 130 45.58 23.54 25.23
N ASN A 131 46.32 23.84 24.14
CA ASN A 131 45.72 24.05 22.83
C ASN A 131 45.06 22.77 22.30
N LEU A 132 45.73 21.62 22.39
CA LEU A 132 45.18 20.32 21.98
C LEU A 132 43.94 19.94 22.80
N GLN A 133 43.93 20.24 24.09
CA GLN A 133 42.75 20.03 24.95
C GLN A 133 41.58 20.91 24.54
N GLN A 134 41.84 22.16 24.14
CA GLN A 134 40.80 23.06 23.65
C GLN A 134 40.23 22.61 22.29
N GLU A 135 41.09 22.21 21.35
CA GLU A 135 40.68 21.62 20.07
C GLU A 135 39.86 20.33 20.27
N LEU A 136 40.28 19.46 21.20
CA LEU A 136 39.53 18.25 21.53
C LEU A 136 38.13 18.59 22.05
N SER A 137 38.01 19.58 22.94
CA SER A 137 36.71 20.01 23.46
C SER A 137 35.80 20.59 22.37
N TYR A 138 36.36 21.29 21.39
CA TYR A 138 35.61 21.82 20.25
C TYR A 138 35.08 20.69 19.37
N VAL A 139 35.92 19.72 19.03
CA VAL A 139 35.53 18.54 18.24
C VAL A 139 34.48 17.70 18.96
N GLU A 140 34.59 17.53 20.28
CA GLU A 140 33.57 16.82 21.08
C GLU A 140 32.20 17.49 21.01
N GLU A 141 32.14 18.83 21.01
CA GLU A 141 30.86 19.53 20.87
C GLU A 141 30.30 19.49 19.45
N GLU A 142 31.14 19.59 18.42
CA GLU A 142 30.70 19.35 17.03
C GLU A 142 30.16 17.92 16.87
N GLU A 143 30.82 16.91 17.44
CA GLU A 143 30.36 15.53 17.40
C GLU A 143 29.02 15.34 18.12
N LYS A 144 28.77 16.06 19.22
CA LYS A 144 27.47 16.03 19.91
C LYS A 144 26.36 16.63 19.04
N VAL A 145 26.60 17.78 18.41
CA VAL A 145 25.64 18.42 17.49
C VAL A 145 25.32 17.49 16.31
N ILE A 146 26.33 16.92 15.67
CA ILE A 146 26.16 15.98 14.55
C ILE A 146 25.38 14.73 15.00
N ARG A 147 25.67 14.19 16.20
CA ARG A 147 24.93 13.04 16.75
C ARG A 147 23.47 13.37 17.02
N GLU A 148 23.16 14.57 17.51
CA GLU A 148 21.79 15.01 17.73
C GLU A 148 21.03 15.16 16.41
N ASP A 149 21.65 15.77 15.41
CA ASP A 149 21.03 15.95 14.09
C ASP A 149 20.85 14.62 13.34
N LEU A 150 21.81 13.69 13.47
CA LEU A 150 21.65 12.32 12.98
C LEU A 150 20.47 11.61 13.66
N ARG A 151 20.30 11.77 14.98
CA ARG A 151 19.16 11.20 15.71
C ARG A 151 17.82 11.77 15.22
N LYS A 152 17.74 13.09 14.99
CA LYS A 152 16.54 13.73 14.45
C LYS A 152 16.21 13.18 13.06
N ALA A 153 17.20 13.12 12.16
CA ALA A 153 17.02 12.59 10.82
C ALA A 153 16.58 11.11 10.82
N GLN A 154 17.10 10.30 11.74
CA GLN A 154 16.66 8.91 11.92
C GLN A 154 15.20 8.82 12.35
N LEU A 155 14.79 9.63 13.34
CA LEU A 155 13.39 9.69 13.79
C LEU A 155 12.45 10.12 12.67
N ASP A 156 12.81 11.15 11.90
CA ASP A 156 12.01 11.62 10.77
C ASP A 156 11.84 10.54 9.70
N LEU A 157 12.93 9.82 9.37
CA LEU A 157 12.90 8.70 8.44
C LEU A 157 12.01 7.55 8.95
N GLU A 158 12.08 7.21 10.24
CA GLU A 158 11.21 6.18 10.84
C GLU A 158 9.73 6.54 10.73
N VAL A 159 9.38 7.79 10.99
CA VAL A 159 8.01 8.31 10.85
C VAL A 159 7.55 8.20 9.40
N GLU A 160 8.39 8.59 8.44
CA GLU A 160 8.04 8.55 7.02
C GLU A 160 7.93 7.11 6.47
N ILE A 161 8.81 6.20 6.92
CA ILE A 161 8.69 4.75 6.65
C ILE A 161 7.38 4.21 7.21
N PHE A 162 7.01 4.59 8.43
CA PHE A 162 5.76 4.15 9.05
C PHE A 162 4.54 4.63 8.24
N GLN A 163 4.51 5.91 7.85
CA GLN A 163 3.45 6.47 7.00
C GLN A 163 3.37 5.77 5.65
N SER A 164 4.51 5.55 4.99
CA SER A 164 4.59 4.85 3.71
C SER A 164 4.10 3.40 3.80
N ARG A 165 4.51 2.67 4.85
CA ARG A 165 4.02 1.31 5.14
C ARG A 165 2.52 1.28 5.41
N ALA A 166 1.96 2.29 6.07
CA ALA A 166 0.52 2.38 6.30
C ALA A 166 -0.27 2.56 4.99
N VAL A 167 0.20 3.44 4.10
CA VAL A 167 -0.40 3.62 2.76
C VAL A 167 -0.28 2.36 1.92
N LEU A 168 0.88 1.68 1.94
CA LEU A 168 1.07 0.39 1.25
C LEU A 168 0.14 -0.70 1.79
N ARG A 169 -0.08 -0.77 3.11
CA ARG A 169 -1.04 -1.72 3.70
C ARG A 169 -2.48 -1.41 3.29
N GLN A 170 -2.87 -0.14 3.26
CA GLN A 170 -4.22 0.24 2.81
C GLN A 170 -4.45 -0.10 1.34
N THR A 171 -3.47 0.17 0.49
CA THR A 171 -3.55 -0.17 -0.94
C THR A 171 -3.52 -1.68 -1.17
N SER A 172 -2.70 -2.44 -0.44
CA SER A 172 -2.71 -3.92 -0.46
C SER A 172 -4.07 -4.46 -0.05
N LYS A 173 -4.65 -3.97 1.04
CA LYS A 173 -5.97 -4.41 1.51
C LYS A 173 -7.08 -4.09 0.50
N ALA A 174 -7.02 -2.92 -0.14
CA ALA A 174 -7.98 -2.57 -1.19
C ALA A 174 -7.78 -3.44 -2.45
N ALA A 175 -6.54 -3.77 -2.79
CA ALA A 175 -6.22 -4.68 -3.90
C ALA A 175 -6.65 -6.13 -3.60
N GLU A 176 -6.47 -6.62 -2.37
CA GLU A 176 -6.97 -7.92 -1.90
C GLU A 176 -8.50 -7.97 -1.94
N GLN A 177 -9.18 -6.90 -1.51
CA GLN A 177 -10.64 -6.80 -1.62
C GLN A 177 -11.11 -6.86 -3.08
N LEU A 178 -10.39 -6.19 -4.00
CA LEU A 178 -10.69 -6.28 -5.43
C LEU A 178 -10.38 -7.68 -5.98
N ALA A 179 -9.29 -8.30 -5.57
CA ALA A 179 -8.88 -9.64 -6.00
C ALA A 179 -9.86 -10.70 -5.50
N GLU A 180 -10.29 -10.66 -4.24
CA GLU A 180 -11.33 -11.53 -3.68
C GLU A 180 -12.67 -11.34 -4.41
N TRP A 181 -13.02 -10.11 -4.78
CA TRP A 181 -14.21 -9.85 -5.59
C TRP A 181 -14.12 -10.40 -7.01
N CYS A 182 -12.93 -10.42 -7.62
CA CYS A 182 -12.70 -11.03 -8.93
C CYS A 182 -12.54 -12.55 -8.87
N ALA A 183 -11.96 -13.09 -7.78
CA ALA A 183 -11.64 -14.49 -7.60
C ALA A 183 -12.77 -15.29 -6.94
N ALA A 184 -13.74 -14.63 -6.29
CA ALA A 184 -14.99 -15.24 -5.88
C ALA A 184 -15.79 -15.62 -7.13
N SER A 185 -15.43 -16.77 -7.70
CA SER A 185 -16.14 -17.53 -8.71
C SER A 185 -17.64 -17.43 -8.48
N ARG A 186 -18.29 -16.65 -9.34
CA ARG A 186 -19.73 -16.38 -9.31
C ARG A 186 -20.33 -16.91 -10.61
N PRO A 187 -21.55 -17.49 -10.59
CA PRO A 187 -22.38 -17.47 -11.80
C PRO A 187 -22.44 -16.03 -12.34
N PRO A 188 -22.52 -15.81 -13.66
CA PRO A 188 -22.35 -14.49 -14.27
C PRO A 188 -23.27 -13.49 -13.58
N ALA A 189 -22.66 -12.58 -12.81
CA ALA A 189 -23.39 -11.66 -11.93
C ALA A 189 -23.80 -10.38 -12.65
N LEU A 190 -23.23 -10.19 -13.83
CA LEU A 190 -23.37 -9.05 -14.71
C LEU A 190 -24.09 -9.52 -15.98
N LEU A 191 -25.04 -8.72 -16.45
CA LEU A 191 -25.80 -8.99 -17.66
C LEU A 191 -24.87 -9.07 -18.89
N CYS A 192 -23.74 -8.34 -18.87
CA CYS A 192 -22.73 -8.41 -19.93
C CYS A 192 -21.91 -9.71 -19.98
N GLU A 193 -21.92 -10.51 -18.91
CA GLU A 193 -21.25 -11.82 -18.85
C GLU A 193 -22.21 -12.98 -19.15
N MET A 194 -23.52 -12.71 -19.22
CA MET A 194 -24.55 -13.70 -19.50
C MET A 194 -24.75 -13.89 -21.00
N ASP A 195 -24.95 -15.13 -21.43
CA ASP A 195 -25.47 -15.41 -22.76
C ASP A 195 -26.97 -15.04 -22.83
N LEU A 196 -27.28 -13.95 -23.55
CA LEU A 196 -28.65 -13.47 -23.76
C LEU A 196 -29.33 -14.15 -24.95
N GLY A 197 -28.67 -15.08 -25.67
CA GLY A 197 -29.23 -15.81 -26.80
C GLY A 197 -30.58 -16.46 -26.50
N PRO A 198 -30.72 -17.26 -25.43
CA PRO A 198 -32.00 -17.90 -25.08
C PRO A 198 -33.12 -16.90 -24.76
N TYR A 199 -32.78 -15.74 -24.20
CA TYR A 199 -33.75 -14.68 -23.92
C TYR A 199 -34.23 -14.01 -25.22
N LEU A 200 -33.32 -13.73 -26.14
CA LEU A 200 -33.64 -13.14 -27.45
C LEU A 200 -34.52 -14.09 -28.29
N GLU A 201 -34.22 -15.39 -28.28
CA GLU A 201 -35.06 -16.40 -28.95
C GLU A 201 -36.48 -16.42 -28.38
N LEU A 202 -36.61 -16.34 -27.04
CA LEU A 202 -37.91 -16.31 -26.37
C LEU A 202 -38.69 -15.02 -26.67
N GLU A 203 -38.03 -13.86 -26.72
CA GLU A 203 -38.64 -12.60 -27.12
C GLU A 203 -39.08 -12.62 -28.59
N GLN A 204 -38.27 -13.21 -29.47
CA GLN A 204 -38.59 -13.36 -30.88
C GLN A 204 -39.82 -14.26 -31.06
N GLN A 205 -39.87 -15.42 -30.41
CA GLN A 205 -41.05 -16.29 -30.43
C GLN A 205 -42.30 -15.58 -29.91
N ALA A 206 -42.19 -14.85 -28.79
CA ALA A 206 -43.31 -14.09 -28.24
C ALA A 206 -43.80 -12.98 -29.18
N ALA A 207 -42.89 -12.32 -29.90
CA ALA A 207 -43.22 -11.31 -30.91
C ALA A 207 -43.93 -11.93 -32.12
N GLU A 208 -43.42 -13.05 -32.65
CA GLU A 208 -44.05 -13.79 -33.74
C GLU A 208 -45.45 -14.28 -33.39
N GLU A 209 -45.65 -14.80 -32.17
CA GLU A 209 -46.98 -15.21 -31.71
C GLU A 209 -47.95 -14.02 -31.59
N THR A 210 -47.47 -12.88 -31.12
CA THR A 210 -48.27 -11.66 -31.00
C THR A 210 -48.65 -11.11 -32.38
N GLU A 211 -47.73 -11.17 -33.35
CA GLU A 211 -47.98 -10.81 -34.73
C GLU A 211 -49.03 -11.73 -35.37
N ARG A 212 -48.93 -13.06 -35.16
CA ARG A 212 -49.93 -14.02 -35.65
C ARG A 212 -51.32 -13.73 -35.07
N LEU A 213 -51.41 -13.42 -33.78
CA LEU A 213 -52.67 -13.03 -33.13
C LEU A 213 -53.23 -11.73 -33.71
N LEU A 214 -52.38 -10.73 -33.98
CA LEU A 214 -52.78 -9.48 -34.64
C LEU A 214 -53.35 -9.74 -36.04
N GLN A 215 -52.70 -10.60 -36.82
CA GLN A 215 -53.16 -10.97 -38.17
C GLN A 215 -54.51 -11.72 -38.14
N GLN A 216 -54.78 -12.51 -37.10
CA GLN A 216 -56.07 -13.20 -36.91
C GLN A 216 -57.22 -12.24 -36.54
N VAL A 217 -56.93 -11.18 -35.79
CA VAL A 217 -57.94 -10.21 -35.31
C VAL A 217 -58.19 -9.09 -36.32
N LEU A 218 -57.16 -8.70 -37.10
CA LEU A 218 -57.23 -7.64 -38.10
C LEU A 218 -56.66 -8.11 -39.45
N PRO A 219 -57.38 -8.95 -40.22
CA PRO A 219 -56.90 -9.50 -41.49
C PRO A 219 -56.78 -8.46 -42.65
N GLY A 220 -56.65 -7.16 -42.37
CA GLY A 220 -56.64 -6.10 -43.39
C GLY A 220 -55.71 -4.91 -43.15
N SER A 221 -54.88 -4.89 -42.10
CA SER A 221 -54.06 -3.70 -41.79
C SER A 221 -52.61 -3.71 -42.30
N THR A 222 -52.15 -4.76 -42.99
CA THR A 222 -50.77 -4.84 -43.50
C THR A 222 -50.68 -4.69 -45.02
N GLN A 223 -51.00 -3.49 -45.50
CA GLN A 223 -50.21 -2.90 -46.59
C GLN A 223 -49.64 -1.56 -46.09
N ALA A 224 -48.54 -1.66 -45.33
CA ALA A 224 -47.63 -0.52 -45.21
C ALA A 224 -46.67 -0.57 -46.42
N PRO A 225 -46.46 0.54 -47.14
CA PRO A 225 -45.58 0.57 -48.30
C PRO A 225 -44.13 0.49 -47.83
N ASN A 226 -43.45 -0.62 -48.15
CA ASN A 226 -42.00 -0.68 -48.08
C ASN A 226 -41.43 0.34 -49.08
N ALA A 227 -40.97 1.48 -48.56
CA ALA A 227 -39.99 2.30 -49.22
C ALA A 227 -38.60 1.67 -49.02
N GLN A 228 -37.77 1.76 -50.07
CA GLN A 228 -36.40 1.26 -50.22
C GLN A 228 -36.38 -0.23 -50.63
N GLY A 229 -35.88 -0.61 -51.80
CA GLY A 229 -34.82 -0.02 -52.60
C GLY A 229 -33.78 -1.11 -52.82
N THR A 230 -33.91 -1.79 -53.97
CA THR A 230 -32.84 -2.48 -54.72
C THR A 230 -31.72 -3.14 -53.94
N THR A 231 -31.66 -4.48 -53.95
CA THR A 231 -30.60 -5.26 -54.61
C THR A 231 -30.96 -6.75 -54.51
N GLY A 232 -30.88 -7.45 -55.64
CA GLY A 232 -31.30 -8.83 -55.74
C GLY A 232 -30.26 -9.82 -55.24
N SER A 233 -30.71 -11.01 -54.87
CA SER A 233 -30.11 -12.26 -55.32
C SER A 233 -31.09 -13.40 -55.07
N GLN A 234 -31.34 -14.17 -56.12
CA GLN A 234 -31.99 -15.46 -56.07
C GLN A 234 -31.12 -16.46 -55.28
N GLY A 235 -31.74 -17.30 -54.48
CA GLY A 235 -31.11 -18.40 -53.76
C GLY A 235 -32.17 -19.34 -53.21
N ALA A 236 -32.31 -20.49 -53.88
CA ALA A 236 -33.24 -21.59 -53.63
C ALA A 236 -33.23 -22.05 -52.16
N THR A 237 -34.41 -22.25 -51.57
CA THR A 237 -35.00 -23.59 -51.30
C THR A 237 -34.19 -24.44 -50.32
N GLU A 238 -34.65 -24.51 -49.08
CA GLU A 238 -34.86 -25.75 -48.29
C GLU A 238 -35.33 -25.38 -46.87
N ARG A 239 -36.65 -25.33 -46.67
CA ARG A 239 -37.23 -25.34 -45.31
C ARG A 239 -37.24 -26.79 -44.85
N MET A 240 -36.40 -27.11 -43.87
CA MET A 240 -36.50 -28.35 -43.11
C MET A 240 -37.76 -28.34 -42.24
N ASP A 241 -38.50 -29.45 -42.34
CA ASP A 241 -39.58 -29.86 -41.46
C ASP A 241 -39.17 -29.77 -39.98
N VAL A 242 -39.84 -28.89 -39.23
CA VAL A 242 -39.90 -29.01 -37.77
C VAL A 242 -41.34 -29.34 -37.40
N LYS A 243 -41.48 -30.59 -36.94
CA LYS A 243 -42.64 -31.22 -36.34
C LYS A 243 -43.46 -30.23 -35.52
N GLN A 244 -44.72 -30.06 -35.91
CA GLN A 244 -45.76 -29.47 -35.10
C GLN A 244 -45.92 -30.28 -33.81
N THR A 245 -45.39 -29.74 -32.72
CA THR A 245 -45.69 -30.21 -31.37
C THR A 245 -47.13 -29.83 -31.06
N ILE A 246 -47.89 -30.89 -30.80
CA ILE A 246 -49.28 -30.95 -30.37
C ILE A 246 -49.62 -29.84 -29.36
N MET A 247 -50.60 -29.00 -29.71
CA MET A 247 -51.42 -28.25 -28.75
C MET A 247 -52.84 -28.82 -28.73
N PRO A 248 -53.50 -28.79 -27.56
CA PRO A 248 -54.63 -29.66 -27.28
C PRO A 248 -55.88 -29.18 -28.01
N LYS A 249 -56.51 -30.12 -28.72
CA LYS A 249 -57.91 -30.05 -29.13
C LYS A 249 -58.76 -29.76 -27.90
N SER A 250 -59.30 -28.55 -27.80
CA SER A 250 -60.52 -28.35 -27.05
C SER A 250 -61.42 -27.35 -27.77
N LEU A 251 -62.71 -27.70 -27.77
CA LEU A 251 -63.86 -26.98 -28.31
C LEU A 251 -63.99 -27.03 -29.84
N GLY A 252 -64.48 -28.18 -30.30
CA GLY A 252 -65.02 -28.33 -31.64
C GLY A 252 -66.15 -27.34 -31.90
N LEU A 253 -65.98 -26.56 -32.95
CA LEU A 253 -67.04 -26.12 -33.85
C LEU A 253 -66.45 -26.15 -35.25
N ASP A 254 -66.95 -27.09 -36.04
CA ASP A 254 -66.69 -27.28 -37.46
C ASP A 254 -67.22 -26.02 -38.21
N GLY A 255 -66.32 -25.08 -38.50
CA GLY A 255 -66.69 -23.77 -39.05
C GLY A 255 -65.49 -22.94 -39.50
N GLU A 256 -64.40 -23.61 -39.89
CA GLU A 256 -63.10 -22.98 -40.18
C GLU A 256 -63.02 -22.33 -41.58
N GLU A 257 -64.12 -22.30 -42.34
CA GLU A 257 -64.15 -21.80 -43.72
C GLU A 257 -64.71 -20.37 -43.89
N LEU A 258 -65.16 -19.72 -42.82
CA LEU A 258 -65.84 -18.41 -42.87
C LEU A 258 -64.94 -17.17 -42.67
N LEU A 259 -63.63 -17.36 -42.43
CA LEU A 259 -62.69 -16.31 -42.03
C LEU A 259 -61.76 -15.79 -43.14
N LYS A 260 -62.19 -15.85 -44.42
CA LYS A 260 -61.38 -15.30 -45.53
C LYS A 260 -61.73 -13.85 -45.91
N ASP A 261 -62.83 -13.29 -45.41
CA ASP A 261 -63.29 -11.94 -45.76
C ASP A 261 -63.78 -11.20 -44.50
N PRO A 262 -63.20 -10.06 -44.09
CA PRO A 262 -63.66 -9.29 -42.93
C PRO A 262 -65.12 -8.82 -43.07
N ASP A 263 -65.65 -8.75 -44.29
CA ASP A 263 -67.05 -8.40 -44.54
C ASP A 263 -68.01 -9.60 -44.41
N SER A 264 -67.50 -10.83 -44.22
CA SER A 264 -68.34 -12.05 -44.21
C SER A 264 -69.36 -12.06 -43.07
N PHE A 265 -68.96 -11.64 -41.87
CA PHE A 265 -69.84 -11.54 -40.69
C PHE A 265 -70.98 -10.55 -40.93
N TRP A 266 -70.67 -9.35 -41.44
CA TRP A 266 -71.67 -8.31 -41.71
C TRP A 266 -72.63 -8.69 -42.83
N LYS A 267 -72.12 -9.37 -43.88
CA LYS A 267 -72.94 -9.94 -44.96
C LYS A 267 -73.90 -11.01 -44.43
N GLU A 268 -73.41 -11.90 -43.57
CA GLU A 268 -74.21 -12.98 -42.98
C GLU A 268 -75.26 -12.44 -42.00
N LEU A 269 -74.90 -11.46 -41.18
CA LEU A 269 -75.84 -10.78 -40.28
C LEU A 269 -76.97 -10.10 -41.06
N SER A 270 -76.63 -9.41 -42.15
CA SER A 270 -77.64 -8.81 -43.05
C SER A 270 -78.54 -9.86 -43.69
N ARG A 271 -77.99 -11.02 -44.05
CA ARG A 271 -78.76 -12.15 -44.61
C ARG A 271 -79.75 -12.69 -43.57
N LEU A 272 -79.32 -12.87 -42.33
CA LEU A 272 -80.14 -13.37 -41.23
C LEU A 272 -81.25 -12.37 -40.85
N GLU A 273 -80.95 -11.07 -40.81
CA GLU A 273 -81.96 -10.02 -40.58
C GLU A 273 -83.04 -10.05 -41.67
N LYS A 274 -82.65 -10.14 -42.95
CA LYS A 274 -83.60 -10.24 -44.07
C LYS A 274 -84.45 -11.50 -43.99
N ALA A 275 -83.84 -12.65 -43.71
CA ALA A 275 -84.55 -13.92 -43.57
C ALA A 275 -85.59 -13.86 -42.43
N ARG A 276 -85.23 -13.26 -41.29
CA ARG A 276 -86.14 -13.07 -40.16
C ARG A 276 -87.30 -12.13 -40.50
N ILE A 277 -87.05 -11.01 -41.17
CA ILE A 277 -88.10 -10.08 -41.63
C ILE A 277 -89.09 -10.81 -42.53
N CYS A 278 -88.59 -11.61 -43.49
CA CYS A 278 -89.44 -12.37 -44.41
C CYS A 278 -90.25 -13.46 -43.68
N ALA A 279 -89.61 -14.24 -42.81
CA ALA A 279 -90.27 -15.32 -42.07
C ALA A 279 -91.36 -14.77 -41.14
N GLN A 280 -91.05 -13.72 -40.37
CA GLN A 280 -92.00 -13.11 -39.44
C GLN A 280 -93.16 -12.41 -40.18
N GLY A 281 -92.86 -11.76 -41.31
CA GLY A 281 -93.89 -11.20 -42.19
C GLY A 281 -94.85 -12.28 -42.72
N ALA A 282 -94.32 -13.44 -43.14
CA ALA A 282 -95.13 -14.57 -43.58
C ALA A 282 -95.98 -15.14 -42.45
N ILE A 283 -95.43 -15.29 -41.24
CA ILE A 283 -96.18 -15.76 -40.06
C ILE A 283 -97.35 -14.82 -39.73
N ILE A 284 -97.13 -13.50 -39.74
CA ILE A 284 -98.19 -12.53 -39.44
C ILE A 284 -99.32 -12.58 -40.49
N VAL A 285 -98.97 -12.64 -41.77
CA VAL A 285 -99.97 -12.76 -42.85
C VAL A 285 -100.75 -14.07 -42.72
N MET A 286 -100.06 -15.19 -42.48
CA MET A 286 -100.71 -16.48 -42.32
C MET A 286 -101.58 -16.57 -41.08
N SER A 287 -101.14 -16.00 -39.94
CA SER A 287 -101.96 -15.93 -38.72
C SER A 287 -103.23 -15.12 -38.96
N ALA A 288 -103.11 -13.97 -39.62
CA ALA A 288 -104.26 -13.13 -39.95
C ALA A 288 -105.25 -13.83 -40.91
N GLU A 289 -104.74 -14.60 -41.88
CA GLU A 289 -105.59 -15.40 -42.77
C GLU A 289 -106.29 -16.53 -42.02
N VAL A 290 -105.59 -17.24 -41.12
CA VAL A 290 -106.17 -18.31 -40.30
C VAL A 290 -107.24 -17.74 -39.35
N GLU A 291 -106.93 -16.67 -38.63
CA GLU A 291 -107.88 -15.98 -37.75
C GLU A 291 -109.08 -15.44 -38.52
N GLY A 292 -108.85 -14.87 -39.72
CA GLY A 292 -109.91 -14.43 -40.62
C GLY A 292 -110.83 -15.57 -41.07
N ASN A 293 -110.26 -16.71 -41.44
CA ASN A 293 -111.01 -17.91 -41.79
C ASN A 293 -111.80 -18.46 -40.59
N CYS A 294 -111.20 -18.49 -39.40
CA CYS A 294 -111.89 -18.88 -38.16
C CYS A 294 -113.06 -17.94 -37.85
N ALA A 295 -112.87 -16.63 -37.91
CA ALA A 295 -113.94 -15.65 -37.69
C ALA A 295 -115.05 -15.77 -38.75
N ALA A 296 -114.70 -16.05 -40.01
CA ALA A 296 -115.67 -16.30 -41.07
C ALA A 296 -116.48 -17.58 -40.81
N LEU A 297 -115.84 -18.65 -40.34
CA LEU A 297 -116.50 -19.90 -39.93
C LEU A 297 -117.44 -19.67 -38.75
N GLU A 298 -116.99 -18.96 -37.70
CA GLU A 298 -117.83 -18.62 -36.55
C GLU A 298 -119.03 -17.76 -36.95
N TRP A 299 -118.83 -16.76 -37.81
CA TRP A 299 -119.92 -15.91 -38.31
C TRP A 299 -120.91 -16.72 -39.15
N ALA A 300 -120.43 -17.62 -40.01
CA ALA A 300 -121.29 -18.51 -40.78
C ALA A 300 -122.11 -19.45 -39.87
N GLN A 301 -121.50 -19.98 -38.79
CA GLN A 301 -122.18 -20.79 -37.79
C GLN A 301 -123.27 -20.00 -37.06
N ARG A 302 -122.95 -18.83 -36.51
CA ARG A 302 -123.91 -17.94 -35.82
C ARG A 302 -125.06 -17.52 -36.74
N THR A 303 -124.76 -17.23 -38.00
CA THR A 303 -125.77 -16.80 -39.00
C THR A 303 -126.69 -17.96 -39.39
N LEU A 304 -126.14 -19.18 -39.49
CA LEU A 304 -126.92 -20.39 -39.76
C LEU A 304 -127.84 -20.76 -38.58
N GLU A 305 -127.41 -20.52 -37.34
CA GLU A 305 -128.25 -20.66 -36.14
C GLU A 305 -129.37 -19.60 -36.12
N ALA A 306 -129.06 -18.33 -36.34
CA ALA A 306 -130.05 -17.25 -36.37
C ALA A 306 -131.11 -17.42 -37.48
N LEU A 307 -130.72 -17.94 -38.66
CA LEU A 307 -131.64 -18.24 -39.76
C LEU A 307 -132.59 -19.42 -39.46
N LYS A 308 -132.19 -20.36 -38.60
CA LYS A 308 -133.06 -21.44 -38.13
C LYS A 308 -134.13 -20.93 -37.16
N GLU A 309 -133.84 -19.89 -36.38
CA GLU A 309 -134.72 -19.35 -35.34
C GLU A 309 -135.70 -18.27 -35.85
N ASN A 310 -135.32 -17.41 -36.81
CA ASN A 310 -136.16 -16.31 -37.30
C ASN A 310 -136.11 -16.15 -38.85
N GLN A 311 -137.05 -16.77 -39.57
CA GLN A 311 -136.97 -16.92 -41.04
C GLN A 311 -137.26 -15.66 -41.87
N HIS A 312 -138.02 -14.69 -41.35
CA HIS A 312 -138.54 -13.57 -42.17
C HIS A 312 -138.01 -12.17 -41.80
N THR A 313 -137.68 -11.90 -40.54
CA THR A 313 -137.15 -10.59 -40.10
C THR A 313 -135.66 -10.41 -40.41
N VAL A 314 -134.89 -11.50 -40.39
CA VAL A 314 -133.43 -11.48 -40.59
C VAL A 314 -133.03 -11.14 -42.04
N LYS A 315 -133.85 -11.49 -43.04
CA LYS A 315 -133.50 -11.28 -44.46
C LYS A 315 -133.47 -9.81 -44.89
N GLU A 316 -134.31 -8.96 -44.32
CA GLU A 316 -134.38 -7.55 -44.70
C GLU A 316 -133.32 -6.72 -43.97
N GLU A 317 -133.05 -7.01 -42.70
CA GLU A 317 -131.94 -6.41 -41.93
C GLU A 317 -130.57 -6.75 -42.53
N LEU A 318 -130.35 -7.99 -42.97
CA LEU A 318 -129.12 -8.42 -43.64
C LEU A 318 -128.86 -7.67 -44.95
N ARG A 319 -129.93 -7.32 -45.70
CA ARG A 319 -129.80 -6.57 -46.97
C ARG A 319 -129.44 -5.10 -46.74
N ALA A 320 -130.03 -4.46 -45.72
CA ALA A 320 -129.70 -3.08 -45.37
C ALA A 320 -128.28 -2.95 -44.80
N GLN A 321 -127.83 -3.94 -44.01
CA GLN A 321 -126.48 -3.98 -43.45
C GLN A 321 -125.39 -4.31 -44.50
N ALA A 322 -125.73 -5.00 -45.59
CA ALA A 322 -124.76 -5.39 -46.62
C ALA A 322 -124.00 -4.22 -47.25
N LEU A 323 -124.67 -3.10 -47.55
CA LEU A 323 -124.01 -1.91 -48.12
C LEU A 323 -123.06 -1.24 -47.12
N MET A 324 -123.46 -1.15 -45.85
CA MET A 324 -122.64 -0.61 -44.77
C MET A 324 -121.39 -1.49 -44.53
N LEU A 325 -121.58 -2.81 -44.46
CA LEU A 325 -120.49 -3.78 -44.32
C LEU A 325 -119.55 -3.75 -45.53
N GLN A 326 -120.06 -3.55 -46.74
CA GLN A 326 -119.23 -3.45 -47.94
C GLN A 326 -118.35 -2.18 -47.93
N MET A 327 -118.86 -1.06 -47.42
CA MET A 327 -118.05 0.15 -47.23
C MET A 327 -116.99 -0.03 -46.15
N GLN A 328 -117.36 -0.64 -45.02
CA GLN A 328 -116.42 -0.97 -43.93
C GLN A 328 -115.34 -1.95 -44.39
N LEU A 329 -115.69 -2.97 -45.18
CA LEU A 329 -114.75 -3.93 -45.74
C LEU A 329 -113.75 -3.24 -46.68
N ARG A 330 -114.19 -2.30 -47.52
CA ARG A 330 -113.29 -1.51 -48.38
C ARG A 330 -112.35 -0.62 -47.56
N ALA A 331 -112.85 0.01 -46.49
CA ALA A 331 -112.03 0.82 -45.59
C ALA A 331 -110.96 -0.05 -44.89
N LEU A 332 -111.37 -1.19 -44.31
CA LEU A 332 -110.46 -2.15 -43.68
C LEU A 332 -109.43 -2.70 -44.67
N GLN A 333 -109.81 -2.98 -45.92
CA GLN A 333 -108.86 -3.41 -46.96
C GLN A 333 -107.85 -2.32 -47.33
N CYS A 334 -108.21 -1.04 -47.23
CA CYS A 334 -107.27 0.06 -47.41
C CYS A 334 -106.31 0.15 -46.22
N ASP A 335 -106.82 0.06 -45.00
CA ASP A 335 -106.02 0.10 -43.78
C ASP A 335 -105.04 -1.08 -43.72
N ILE A 336 -105.49 -2.30 -44.03
CA ILE A 336 -104.62 -3.49 -44.12
C ILE A 336 -103.50 -3.27 -45.14
N ARG A 337 -103.82 -2.73 -46.33
CA ARG A 337 -102.80 -2.44 -47.35
C ARG A 337 -101.80 -1.37 -46.90
N GLN A 338 -102.25 -0.35 -46.16
CA GLN A 338 -101.39 0.69 -45.62
C GLN A 338 -100.46 0.13 -44.53
N THR A 339 -101.00 -0.69 -43.63
CA THR A 339 -100.24 -1.35 -42.56
C THR A 339 -99.18 -2.30 -43.14
N LEU A 340 -99.54 -3.14 -44.11
CA LEU A 340 -98.61 -4.06 -44.78
C LEU A 340 -97.48 -3.33 -45.53
N LYS A 341 -97.77 -2.20 -46.16
CA LYS A 341 -96.76 -1.47 -46.97
C LYS A 341 -95.86 -0.56 -46.13
N HIS A 342 -96.37 0.07 -45.09
CA HIS A 342 -95.66 1.17 -44.42
C HIS A 342 -95.30 0.90 -42.97
N GLN A 343 -96.19 0.30 -42.18
CA GLN A 343 -95.96 0.14 -40.74
C GLN A 343 -95.24 -1.17 -40.41
N LEU A 344 -95.72 -2.28 -41.00
CA LEU A 344 -95.20 -3.61 -40.73
C LEU A 344 -93.71 -3.77 -41.09
N PRO A 345 -93.21 -3.31 -42.26
CA PRO A 345 -91.80 -3.49 -42.60
C PRO A 345 -90.84 -2.75 -41.66
N PHE A 346 -91.25 -1.59 -41.12
CA PHE A 346 -90.45 -0.84 -40.16
C PHE A 346 -90.36 -1.58 -38.82
N LEU A 347 -91.49 -2.05 -38.29
CA LEU A 347 -91.53 -2.79 -37.03
C LEU A 347 -90.76 -4.11 -37.13
N LEU A 348 -90.90 -4.85 -38.23
CA LEU A 348 -90.14 -6.08 -38.47
C LEU A 348 -88.63 -5.83 -38.59
N ARG A 349 -88.21 -4.71 -39.19
CA ARG A 349 -86.79 -4.32 -39.21
C ARG A 349 -86.28 -3.99 -37.81
N ALA A 350 -87.06 -3.29 -36.99
CA ALA A 350 -86.68 -2.99 -35.61
C ALA A 350 -86.57 -4.27 -34.78
N GLU A 351 -87.53 -5.19 -34.91
CA GLU A 351 -87.52 -6.48 -34.22
C GLU A 351 -86.34 -7.36 -34.68
N ALA A 352 -86.05 -7.40 -35.99
CA ALA A 352 -84.93 -8.17 -36.53
C ALA A 352 -83.58 -7.64 -36.03
N ARG A 353 -83.42 -6.32 -35.94
CA ARG A 353 -82.23 -5.68 -35.33
C ARG A 353 -82.12 -5.96 -33.84
N GLN A 354 -83.25 -5.97 -33.12
CA GLN A 354 -83.24 -6.31 -31.70
C GLN A 354 -82.84 -7.78 -31.49
N ALA A 355 -83.29 -8.67 -32.38
CA ALA A 355 -82.90 -10.07 -32.37
C ALA A 355 -81.45 -10.32 -32.78
N SER A 356 -80.80 -9.40 -33.52
CA SER A 356 -79.37 -9.48 -33.84
C SER A 356 -78.46 -8.97 -32.71
N LEU A 357 -79.00 -8.26 -31.71
CA LEU A 357 -78.23 -7.75 -30.56
C LEU A 357 -77.42 -8.83 -29.80
N PRO A 358 -77.95 -10.03 -29.48
CA PRO A 358 -77.16 -11.06 -28.79
C PRO A 358 -75.98 -11.57 -29.63
N ILE A 359 -76.14 -11.62 -30.95
CA ILE A 359 -75.10 -12.06 -31.89
C ILE A 359 -74.00 -11.01 -31.95
N LEU A 360 -74.37 -9.73 -32.07
CA LEU A 360 -73.43 -8.61 -32.01
C LEU A 360 -72.71 -8.55 -30.67
N HIS A 361 -73.44 -8.70 -29.56
CA HIS A 361 -72.85 -8.71 -28.22
C HIS A 361 -71.81 -9.83 -28.07
N ARG A 362 -72.11 -11.05 -28.56
CA ARG A 362 -71.16 -12.17 -28.56
C ARG A 362 -69.93 -11.87 -29.42
N HIS A 363 -70.10 -11.24 -30.59
CA HIS A 363 -68.99 -10.85 -31.47
C HIS A 363 -68.08 -9.81 -30.81
N PHE A 364 -68.64 -8.73 -30.26
CA PHE A 364 -67.86 -7.70 -29.56
C PHE A 364 -67.19 -8.24 -28.28
N ASN A 365 -67.83 -9.14 -27.54
CA ASN A 365 -67.20 -9.78 -26.38
C ASN A 365 -66.00 -10.66 -26.78
N LEU A 366 -66.06 -11.28 -27.96
CA LEU A 366 -64.98 -12.08 -28.50
C LEU A 366 -63.83 -11.19 -28.99
N GLU A 367 -64.11 -10.09 -29.69
CA GLU A 367 -63.09 -9.08 -30.00
C GLU A 367 -62.44 -8.48 -28.74
N ALA A 368 -63.25 -8.15 -27.73
CA ALA A 368 -62.77 -7.62 -26.46
C ALA A 368 -61.84 -8.62 -25.73
N SER A 369 -62.15 -9.92 -25.75
CA SER A 369 -61.30 -10.93 -25.12
C SER A 369 -59.97 -11.11 -25.87
N TYR A 370 -59.97 -11.03 -27.20
CA TYR A 370 -58.73 -11.00 -27.99
C TYR A 370 -57.86 -9.78 -27.70
N LEU A 371 -58.47 -8.58 -27.62
CA LEU A 371 -57.75 -7.36 -27.24
C LEU A 371 -57.19 -7.43 -25.82
N GLN A 372 -57.92 -8.03 -24.87
CA GLN A 372 -57.41 -8.30 -23.52
C GLN A 372 -56.21 -9.26 -23.53
N LEU A 373 -56.25 -10.33 -24.33
CA LEU A 373 -55.13 -11.25 -24.46
C LEU A 373 -53.89 -10.56 -25.08
N LEU A 374 -54.09 -9.78 -26.14
CA LEU A 374 -53.03 -9.01 -26.80
C LEU A 374 -52.39 -8.00 -25.85
N THR A 375 -53.21 -7.22 -25.13
CA THR A 375 -52.71 -6.25 -24.15
C THR A 375 -51.96 -6.91 -23.00
N ALA A 376 -52.43 -8.06 -22.50
CA ALA A 376 -51.72 -8.82 -21.48
C ALA A 376 -50.36 -9.34 -21.98
N ARG A 377 -50.29 -9.85 -23.21
CA ARG A 377 -49.03 -10.31 -23.83
C ARG A 377 -48.04 -9.15 -24.03
N LEU A 378 -48.50 -8.03 -24.61
CA LEU A 378 -47.68 -6.83 -24.80
C LEU A 378 -47.19 -6.25 -23.46
N ALA A 379 -48.05 -6.22 -22.44
CA ALA A 379 -47.67 -5.80 -21.09
C ALA A 379 -46.63 -6.73 -20.48
N SER A 380 -46.71 -8.04 -20.73
CA SER A 380 -45.68 -9.00 -20.33
C SER A 380 -44.36 -8.79 -21.07
N GLN A 381 -44.37 -8.52 -22.38
CA GLN A 381 -43.13 -8.21 -23.11
C GLN A 381 -42.49 -6.93 -22.59
N HIS A 382 -43.31 -5.90 -22.39
CA HIS A 382 -42.85 -4.62 -21.89
C HIS A 382 -42.27 -4.72 -20.46
N SER A 383 -42.89 -5.51 -19.59
CA SER A 383 -42.37 -5.72 -18.23
C SER A 383 -41.05 -6.47 -18.21
N ARG A 384 -40.87 -7.51 -19.06
CA ARG A 384 -39.58 -8.21 -19.21
C ARG A 384 -38.49 -7.26 -19.70
N LEU A 385 -38.79 -6.44 -20.71
CA LEU A 385 -37.85 -5.47 -21.25
C LEU A 385 -37.50 -4.40 -20.20
N GLY A 386 -38.48 -3.91 -19.45
CA GLY A 386 -38.26 -2.98 -18.33
C GLY A 386 -37.40 -3.55 -17.21
N LEU A 387 -37.54 -4.84 -16.88
CA LEU A 387 -36.67 -5.52 -15.92
C LEU A 387 -35.22 -5.61 -16.42
N LEU A 388 -35.04 -5.90 -17.71
CA LEU A 388 -33.72 -5.98 -18.34
C LEU A 388 -33.04 -4.60 -18.37
N GLU A 389 -33.78 -3.53 -18.70
CA GLU A 389 -33.28 -2.16 -18.60
C GLU A 389 -32.91 -1.76 -17.17
N LEU A 390 -33.72 -2.15 -16.17
CA LEU A 390 -33.43 -1.86 -14.76
C LEU A 390 -32.15 -2.55 -14.31
N GLN A 391 -31.96 -3.81 -14.71
CA GLN A 391 -30.74 -4.56 -14.41
C GLN A 391 -29.52 -3.91 -15.08
N LEU A 392 -29.64 -3.49 -16.34
CA LEU A 392 -28.57 -2.80 -17.05
C LEU A 392 -28.20 -1.46 -16.41
N LYS A 393 -29.20 -0.66 -15.99
CA LYS A 393 -28.97 0.60 -15.26
C LYS A 393 -28.31 0.39 -13.90
N LYS A 394 -28.70 -0.69 -13.19
CA LYS A 394 -28.08 -1.06 -11.90
C LYS A 394 -26.61 -1.42 -12.11
N GLU A 395 -26.35 -2.25 -13.11
CA GLU A 395 -25.01 -2.69 -13.48
C GLU A 395 -24.11 -1.53 -13.90
N GLU A 396 -24.61 -0.61 -14.73
CA GLU A 396 -23.87 0.59 -15.13
C GLU A 396 -23.44 1.41 -13.91
N LYS A 397 -24.33 1.60 -12.92
CA LYS A 397 -24.01 2.30 -11.67
C LYS A 397 -22.94 1.56 -10.85
N GLU A 398 -23.05 0.24 -10.74
CA GLU A 398 -22.06 -0.58 -10.02
C GLU A 398 -20.68 -0.51 -10.70
N LEU A 399 -20.63 -0.62 -12.03
CA LEU A 399 -19.40 -0.48 -12.81
C LEU A 399 -18.81 0.92 -12.71
N GLN A 400 -19.65 1.97 -12.76
CA GLN A 400 -19.19 3.35 -12.61
C GLN A 400 -18.63 3.61 -11.20
N GLN A 401 -19.26 3.05 -10.17
CA GLN A 401 -18.74 3.11 -8.80
C GLN A 401 -17.39 2.40 -8.70
N LYS A 402 -17.25 1.19 -9.26
CA LYS A 402 -15.98 0.45 -9.32
C LYS A 402 -14.90 1.25 -10.06
N ALA A 403 -15.22 1.79 -11.23
CA ALA A 403 -14.32 2.64 -12.00
C ALA A 403 -13.87 3.87 -11.20
N SER A 404 -14.77 4.49 -10.42
CA SER A 404 -14.41 5.61 -9.56
C SER A 404 -13.45 5.22 -8.42
N GLN A 405 -13.63 4.04 -7.82
CA GLN A 405 -12.74 3.51 -6.79
C GLN A 405 -11.36 3.18 -7.36
N LEU A 406 -11.31 2.54 -8.53
CA LEU A 406 -10.07 2.25 -9.24
C LEU A 406 -9.30 3.53 -9.59
N ARG A 407 -9.98 4.57 -10.10
CA ARG A 407 -9.33 5.88 -10.35
C ARG A 407 -8.76 6.49 -9.07
N LYS A 408 -9.49 6.44 -7.95
CA LYS A 408 -8.98 6.93 -6.66
C LYS A 408 -7.71 6.19 -6.25
N MET A 409 -7.70 4.87 -6.38
CA MET A 409 -6.53 4.05 -6.09
C MET A 409 -5.35 4.39 -7.00
N GLU A 410 -5.59 4.53 -8.31
CA GLU A 410 -4.58 4.93 -9.29
C GLU A 410 -3.99 6.30 -8.94
N THR A 411 -4.81 7.29 -8.57
CA THR A 411 -4.32 8.60 -8.15
C THR A 411 -3.49 8.53 -6.87
N ALA A 412 -3.91 7.73 -5.88
CA ALA A 412 -3.16 7.55 -4.63
C ALA A 412 -1.81 6.86 -4.87
N MET A 413 -1.77 5.85 -5.75
CA MET A 413 -0.52 5.19 -6.14
C MET A 413 0.42 6.13 -6.90
N ARG A 414 -0.10 6.94 -7.84
CA ARG A 414 0.71 7.96 -8.53
C ARG A 414 1.28 9.00 -7.57
N GLU A 415 0.49 9.45 -6.58
CA GLU A 415 0.93 10.38 -5.55
C GLU A 415 2.05 9.77 -4.69
N ALA A 416 1.87 8.53 -4.22
CA ALA A 416 2.88 7.81 -3.46
C ALA A 416 4.17 7.59 -4.29
N GLN A 417 4.03 7.24 -5.57
CA GLN A 417 5.16 7.11 -6.49
C GLN A 417 5.91 8.44 -6.66
N ARG A 418 5.18 9.56 -6.80
CA ARG A 418 5.81 10.89 -6.91
C ARG A 418 6.59 11.25 -5.65
N ARG A 419 6.02 11.01 -4.45
CA ARG A 419 6.72 11.24 -3.18
C ARG A 419 7.98 10.39 -3.04
N LEU A 420 7.92 9.12 -3.41
CA LEU A 420 9.10 8.25 -3.42
C LEU A 420 10.16 8.74 -4.42
N GLN A 421 9.73 9.26 -5.58
CA GLN A 421 10.62 9.87 -6.56
C GLN A 421 11.27 11.14 -6.01
N GLU A 422 10.50 12.04 -5.40
CA GLU A 422 10.97 13.27 -4.75
C GLU A 422 11.96 12.97 -3.62
N GLN A 423 11.69 11.96 -2.78
CA GLN A 423 12.66 11.50 -1.78
C GLN A 423 13.94 10.98 -2.42
N ARG A 424 13.83 10.13 -3.45
CA ARG A 424 15.00 9.60 -4.15
C ARG A 424 15.84 10.72 -4.75
N ASP A 425 15.20 11.74 -5.30
CA ASP A 425 15.88 12.89 -5.89
C ASP A 425 16.47 13.80 -4.78
N TYR A 426 15.79 14.00 -3.66
CA TYR A 426 16.35 14.66 -2.48
C TYR A 426 17.62 13.95 -1.95
N PHE A 427 17.61 12.62 -1.82
CA PHE A 427 18.80 11.87 -1.41
C PHE A 427 19.92 11.93 -2.45
N ARG A 428 19.58 11.95 -3.75
CA ARG A 428 20.55 12.16 -4.83
C ARG A 428 21.18 13.55 -4.77
N ASP A 429 20.39 14.56 -4.47
CA ASP A 429 20.84 15.94 -4.39
C ASP A 429 21.65 16.18 -3.10
N ALA A 430 21.25 15.60 -1.98
CA ALA A 430 22.00 15.62 -0.71
C ALA A 430 23.38 14.93 -0.84
N SER A 431 23.45 13.80 -1.55
CA SER A 431 24.73 13.14 -1.86
C SER A 431 25.57 13.93 -2.88
N SER A 432 24.95 14.80 -3.70
CA SER A 432 25.66 15.71 -4.60
C SER A 432 26.10 17.04 -3.94
N SER A 433 25.45 17.46 -2.86
CA SER A 433 25.79 18.66 -2.07
C SER A 433 26.84 18.40 -1.00
N GLN A 434 27.13 17.12 -0.70
CA GLN A 434 28.25 16.65 0.12
C GLN A 434 29.60 16.84 -0.59
N LYS A 435 29.83 18.03 -1.16
CA LYS A 435 31.06 18.45 -1.83
C LYS A 435 32.15 18.96 -0.88
N SER A 436 31.94 18.91 0.43
CA SER A 436 32.94 19.41 1.38
C SER A 436 33.76 18.34 2.10
N TYR A 437 33.28 17.09 2.21
CA TYR A 437 34.01 16.03 2.91
C TYR A 437 33.66 14.64 2.34
N LEU A 438 34.14 14.34 1.14
CA LEU A 438 34.14 12.97 0.63
C LEU A 438 35.56 12.43 0.69
N CYS A 439 35.73 11.37 1.50
CA CYS A 439 36.81 10.41 1.40
C CYS A 439 37.16 10.16 -0.08
N LYS A 440 38.45 10.16 -0.38
CA LYS A 440 39.04 9.87 -1.69
C LYS A 440 38.50 8.53 -2.21
N TRP A 441 37.43 8.57 -3.01
CA TRP A 441 37.14 7.50 -3.94
C TRP A 441 38.11 7.64 -5.12
N ILE A 442 38.69 6.50 -5.49
CA ILE A 442 39.65 6.31 -6.58
C ILE A 442 39.11 7.04 -7.83
N ASP A 443 39.80 8.10 -8.24
CA ASP A 443 39.50 8.86 -9.46
C ASP A 443 39.66 7.90 -10.67
N PRO A 444 38.83 7.95 -11.72
CA PRO A 444 39.12 7.26 -12.99
C PRO A 444 40.46 7.65 -13.64
N LYS A 445 41.13 8.70 -13.14
CA LYS A 445 42.52 9.06 -13.46
C LYS A 445 43.56 8.51 -12.47
N ASP A 446 43.12 7.82 -11.43
CA ASP A 446 43.97 7.29 -10.38
C ASP A 446 44.77 6.10 -10.94
N LEU A 447 46.05 6.36 -11.14
CA LEU A 447 47.02 5.43 -11.70
C LEU A 447 47.34 4.28 -10.73
N CYS A 448 46.70 4.18 -9.56
CA CYS A 448 46.93 3.08 -8.63
C CYS A 448 46.70 1.70 -9.26
N ALA A 449 45.66 1.53 -10.07
CA ALA A 449 45.42 0.27 -10.79
C ALA A 449 46.47 0.02 -11.89
N VAL A 450 46.96 1.08 -12.55
CA VAL A 450 48.02 1.01 -13.57
C VAL A 450 49.37 0.70 -12.93
N ARG A 451 49.69 1.30 -11.78
CA ARG A 451 50.90 1.05 -10.99
C ARG A 451 50.91 -0.36 -10.39
N LEU A 452 49.75 -0.85 -9.94
CA LEU A 452 49.58 -2.25 -9.55
C LEU A 452 49.76 -3.18 -10.73
N TRP A 453 49.24 -2.82 -11.91
CA TRP A 453 49.46 -3.59 -13.13
C TRP A 453 50.93 -3.59 -13.56
N ASP A 454 51.62 -2.46 -13.49
CA ASP A 454 53.05 -2.32 -13.80
C ASP A 454 53.93 -3.09 -12.78
N MET A 455 53.57 -3.06 -11.49
CA MET A 455 54.23 -3.85 -10.44
C MET A 455 54.01 -5.36 -10.61
N LEU A 456 52.80 -5.78 -10.99
CA LEU A 456 52.46 -7.19 -11.18
C LEU A 456 53.00 -7.75 -12.52
N MET A 457 53.13 -6.90 -13.54
CA MET A 457 53.57 -7.32 -14.88
C MET A 457 55.06 -7.21 -15.12
N GLY A 458 55.83 -6.59 -14.22
CA GLY A 458 57.29 -6.59 -14.21
C GLY A 458 57.90 -5.97 -15.47
N GLN A 459 58.49 -4.78 -15.34
CA GLN A 459 59.34 -4.23 -16.38
C GLN A 459 60.62 -5.05 -16.53
N ASP A 460 60.56 -6.14 -17.29
CA ASP A 460 61.72 -6.82 -17.86
C ASP A 460 61.30 -7.72 -19.02
N ARG A 461 61.22 -7.12 -20.22
CA ARG A 461 61.90 -7.57 -21.45
C ARG A 461 61.36 -6.87 -22.68
N VAL A 462 62.28 -6.12 -23.27
CA VAL A 462 62.37 -5.61 -24.65
C VAL A 462 61.56 -6.44 -25.67
N LYS A 463 60.65 -5.73 -26.36
CA LYS A 463 60.16 -5.94 -27.74
C LYS A 463 59.75 -7.36 -28.13
N GLN A 464 58.45 -7.68 -27.96
CA GLN A 464 57.68 -8.37 -28.99
C GLN A 464 56.26 -7.77 -29.04
N PRO A 465 55.75 -7.38 -30.23
CA PRO A 465 54.37 -6.94 -30.36
C PRO A 465 53.46 -8.17 -30.32
N LEU A 466 52.44 -8.10 -29.45
CA LEU A 466 51.25 -8.96 -29.45
C LEU A 466 51.49 -10.44 -29.11
N ARG A 467 51.37 -10.79 -27.82
CA ARG A 467 50.92 -12.15 -27.44
C ARG A 467 49.57 -12.38 -28.14
N SER A 468 49.49 -13.40 -28.98
CA SER A 468 48.30 -13.66 -29.82
C SER A 468 47.04 -13.83 -28.96
N TYR A 469 45.89 -13.49 -29.54
CA TYR A 469 44.56 -13.67 -28.93
C TYR A 469 44.34 -15.10 -28.40
N GLU A 470 45.05 -16.09 -28.96
CA GLU A 470 45.00 -17.49 -28.53
C GLU A 470 45.65 -17.71 -27.17
N ALA A 471 46.74 -17.00 -26.84
CA ALA A 471 47.37 -17.09 -25.52
C ALA A 471 46.49 -16.48 -24.42
N MET A 472 45.74 -15.41 -24.76
CA MET A 472 44.73 -14.83 -23.87
C MET A 472 43.53 -15.77 -23.72
N ALA A 473 43.01 -16.33 -24.81
CA ALA A 473 41.92 -17.29 -24.77
C ALA A 473 42.28 -18.57 -23.98
N ALA A 474 43.52 -19.05 -24.10
CA ALA A 474 44.01 -20.18 -23.33
C ALA A 474 44.05 -19.86 -21.83
N LYS A 475 44.55 -18.68 -21.44
CA LYS A 475 44.55 -18.24 -20.03
C LYS A 475 43.14 -18.02 -19.48
N CYS A 476 42.23 -17.44 -20.26
CA CYS A 476 40.83 -17.29 -19.86
C CYS A 476 40.17 -18.66 -19.68
N SER A 477 40.46 -19.63 -20.55
CA SER A 477 39.96 -21.01 -20.42
C SER A 477 40.51 -21.70 -19.18
N GLN A 478 41.77 -21.43 -18.83
CA GLN A 478 42.41 -21.93 -17.61
C GLN A 478 41.76 -21.35 -16.36
N LEU A 479 41.51 -20.03 -16.33
CA LEU A 479 40.82 -19.36 -15.23
C LEU A 479 39.38 -19.87 -15.04
N VAL A 480 38.66 -20.13 -16.14
CA VAL A 480 37.31 -20.71 -16.07
C VAL A 480 37.35 -22.16 -15.54
N GLN A 481 38.41 -22.91 -15.83
CA GLN A 481 38.61 -24.25 -15.25
C GLN A 481 38.96 -24.18 -13.76
N GLU A 482 39.79 -23.22 -13.36
CA GLU A 482 40.13 -22.96 -11.95
C GLU A 482 38.92 -22.50 -11.15
N GLU A 483 38.10 -21.61 -11.71
CA GLU A 483 36.83 -21.17 -11.11
C GLU A 483 35.88 -22.36 -10.90
N ARG A 484 35.77 -23.26 -11.88
CA ARG A 484 34.96 -24.48 -11.75
C ARG A 484 35.51 -25.44 -10.70
N LEU A 485 36.83 -25.55 -10.58
CA LEU A 485 37.48 -26.38 -9.56
C LEU A 485 37.29 -25.81 -8.15
N LEU A 486 37.42 -24.49 -7.99
CA LEU A 486 37.16 -23.77 -6.74
C LEU A 486 35.68 -23.86 -6.34
N ASN A 487 34.76 -23.69 -7.29
CA ASN A 487 33.34 -23.88 -7.03
C ASN A 487 33.02 -25.33 -6.66
N ALA A 488 33.63 -26.32 -7.30
CA ALA A 488 33.47 -27.72 -6.91
C ALA A 488 34.05 -28.02 -5.51
N GLN A 489 35.10 -27.32 -5.09
CA GLN A 489 35.64 -27.40 -3.73
C GLN A 489 34.77 -26.69 -2.69
N LEU A 490 34.08 -25.61 -3.07
CA LEU A 490 33.11 -24.89 -2.23
C LEU A 490 31.78 -25.65 -2.08
N GLU A 491 31.33 -26.32 -3.15
CA GLU A 491 30.13 -27.17 -3.17
C GLU A 491 30.36 -28.53 -2.49
N ALA A 492 31.62 -28.97 -2.34
CA ALA A 492 31.94 -30.15 -1.55
C ALA A 492 31.64 -29.87 -0.07
N PRO A 493 30.79 -30.67 0.60
CA PRO A 493 30.48 -30.45 2.01
C PRO A 493 31.77 -30.55 2.84
N LEU A 494 32.20 -29.42 3.40
CA LEU A 494 33.34 -29.34 4.30
C LEU A 494 33.14 -30.34 5.44
N SER A 495 33.97 -31.39 5.49
CA SER A 495 33.86 -32.50 6.45
C SER A 495 33.88 -32.08 7.93
N HIS A 496 34.23 -30.83 8.20
CA HIS A 496 34.31 -30.24 9.54
C HIS A 496 33.03 -29.50 9.96
N LEU A 497 32.10 -29.20 9.04
CA LEU A 497 30.85 -28.49 9.34
C LEU A 497 29.94 -29.27 10.31
N PRO A 498 29.70 -30.59 10.14
CA PRO A 498 28.84 -31.33 11.08
C PRO A 498 29.44 -31.40 12.49
N ALA A 499 30.78 -31.47 12.58
CA ALA A 499 31.49 -31.43 13.86
C ALA A 499 31.39 -30.05 14.52
N LEU A 500 31.52 -28.98 13.73
CA LEU A 500 31.38 -27.61 14.20
C LEU A 500 29.94 -27.32 14.64
N GLU A 501 28.95 -27.71 13.85
CA GLU A 501 27.52 -27.62 14.17
C GLU A 501 27.19 -28.35 15.47
N SER A 502 27.70 -29.58 15.63
CA SER A 502 27.54 -30.33 16.89
C SER A 502 28.19 -29.63 18.08
N SER A 503 29.35 -28.98 17.89
CA SER A 503 30.03 -28.25 18.96
C SER A 503 29.30 -26.95 19.32
N THR A 504 28.71 -26.26 18.34
CA THR A 504 27.88 -25.09 18.56
C THR A 504 26.57 -25.46 19.24
N GLU A 505 25.95 -26.59 18.90
CA GLU A 505 24.75 -27.10 19.55
C GLU A 505 25.00 -27.40 21.04
N VAL A 506 26.15 -28.00 21.35
CA VAL A 506 26.57 -28.28 22.74
C VAL A 506 26.82 -26.98 23.52
N LEU A 507 27.48 -25.99 22.91
CA LEU A 507 27.66 -24.66 23.53
C LEU A 507 26.32 -23.95 23.73
N TYR A 508 25.39 -24.08 22.79
CA TYR A 508 24.05 -23.53 22.88
C TYR A 508 23.27 -24.13 24.06
N GLN A 509 23.34 -25.46 24.23
CA GLN A 509 22.75 -26.18 25.36
C GLN A 509 23.40 -25.84 26.71
N GLN A 510 24.69 -25.48 26.73
CA GLN A 510 25.38 -25.04 27.95
C GLN A 510 25.08 -23.60 28.33
N LEU A 511 24.84 -22.72 27.35
CA LEU A 511 24.50 -21.31 27.57
C LEU A 511 23.02 -21.12 27.93
N TYR A 512 22.16 -22.05 27.54
CA TYR A 512 20.72 -22.03 27.80
C TYR A 512 20.28 -23.25 28.61
N ASN A 513 19.88 -23.05 29.86
CA ASN A 513 19.13 -24.07 30.60
C ASN A 513 17.67 -24.13 30.11
N SER A 514 16.95 -25.20 30.48
CA SER A 514 15.60 -25.61 30.03
C SER A 514 14.49 -24.53 30.06
N SER A 515 14.76 -23.34 30.56
CA SER A 515 13.89 -22.17 30.60
C SER A 515 14.22 -21.08 29.57
N SER A 516 15.10 -21.32 28.59
CA SER A 516 15.40 -20.38 27.49
C SER A 516 15.90 -18.99 27.94
N GLN A 517 16.78 -18.92 28.95
CA GLN A 517 17.48 -17.68 29.34
C GLN A 517 19.01 -17.88 29.33
N LEU A 518 19.71 -16.91 28.74
CA LEU A 518 21.17 -16.92 28.52
C LEU A 518 21.91 -16.71 29.85
N GLN A 519 22.65 -17.72 30.33
CA GLN A 519 23.46 -17.62 31.55
C GLN A 519 24.90 -17.20 31.23
N LEU A 520 25.16 -15.89 31.24
CA LEU A 520 26.51 -15.32 31.05
C LEU A 520 27.36 -15.30 32.33
N SER A 521 26.84 -15.73 33.49
CA SER A 521 27.58 -15.69 34.76
C SER A 521 27.26 -16.88 35.67
N SER A 522 28.28 -17.40 36.35
CA SER A 522 28.15 -18.58 37.20
C SER A 522 27.20 -18.30 38.39
N PRO A 523 26.45 -19.31 38.88
CA PRO A 523 25.50 -19.15 39.99
C PRO A 523 26.14 -18.66 41.30
N GLN A 524 27.46 -18.78 41.45
CA GLN A 524 28.21 -18.21 42.57
C GLN A 524 28.37 -16.70 42.46
N VAL A 525 28.66 -16.17 41.26
CA VAL A 525 28.85 -14.73 41.04
C VAL A 525 27.53 -13.98 41.19
N THR A 526 26.43 -14.55 40.71
CA THR A 526 25.08 -13.98 40.90
C THR A 526 24.68 -13.95 42.38
N LYS A 527 25.00 -15.00 43.15
CA LYS A 527 24.74 -15.01 44.59
C LYS A 527 25.55 -13.96 45.35
N LEU A 528 26.83 -13.76 44.99
CA LEU A 528 27.68 -12.73 45.57
C LEU A 528 27.19 -11.31 45.21
N LEU A 529 26.78 -11.07 43.97
CA LEU A 529 26.21 -9.79 43.55
C LEU A 529 24.90 -9.49 44.29
N GLN A 530 24.05 -10.49 44.50
CA GLN A 530 22.80 -10.34 45.26
C GLN A 530 23.07 -10.06 46.75
N GLN A 531 24.10 -10.69 47.33
CA GLN A 531 24.56 -10.38 48.68
C GLN A 531 25.14 -8.95 48.79
N LEU A 532 25.92 -8.52 47.81
CA LEU A 532 26.44 -7.14 47.75
C LEU A 532 25.31 -6.13 47.63
N SER A 533 24.31 -6.39 46.78
CA SER A 533 23.15 -5.52 46.60
C SER A 533 22.34 -5.39 47.90
N THR A 534 22.12 -6.48 48.62
CA THR A 534 21.40 -6.46 49.91
C THR A 534 22.19 -5.73 51.00
N MET A 535 23.52 -5.88 51.04
CA MET A 535 24.36 -5.08 51.94
C MET A 535 24.34 -3.59 51.58
N HIS A 536 24.36 -3.25 50.30
CA HIS A 536 24.27 -1.87 49.83
C HIS A 536 22.93 -1.22 50.23
N SER A 537 21.81 -1.90 50.00
CA SER A 537 20.48 -1.42 50.42
C SER A 537 20.39 -1.22 51.93
N ASN A 538 20.93 -2.14 52.73
CA ASN A 538 20.99 -1.99 54.19
C ASN A 538 21.82 -0.78 54.64
N LEU A 539 22.94 -0.50 53.95
CA LEU A 539 23.77 0.66 54.24
C LEU A 539 23.04 1.97 53.92
N CYS A 540 22.38 2.04 52.75
CA CYS A 540 21.56 3.18 52.36
C CYS A 540 20.46 3.46 53.39
N GLN A 541 19.77 2.41 53.85
CA GLN A 541 18.72 2.54 54.87
C GLN A 541 19.27 3.05 56.20
N LYS A 542 20.44 2.58 56.65
CA LYS A 542 21.10 3.08 57.87
C LYS A 542 21.53 4.54 57.76
N LEU A 543 22.04 4.94 56.59
CA LEU A 543 22.41 6.33 56.33
C LEU A 543 21.18 7.25 56.33
N GLU A 544 20.05 6.78 55.81
CA GLU A 544 18.81 7.53 55.80
C GLU A 544 18.24 7.72 57.21
N ILE A 545 18.32 6.69 58.06
CA ILE A 545 17.98 6.78 59.49
C ILE A 545 18.87 7.82 60.18
N LEU A 546 20.20 7.75 60.00
CA LEU A 546 21.14 8.72 60.58
C LEU A 546 20.88 10.16 60.11
N LEU A 547 20.59 10.35 58.82
CA LEU A 547 20.23 11.66 58.28
C LEU A 547 18.92 12.17 58.90
N SER A 548 17.95 11.30 59.11
CA SER A 548 16.70 11.67 59.77
C SER A 548 16.91 12.10 61.23
N ASP A 549 17.77 11.39 61.96
CA ASP A 549 18.16 11.73 63.34
C ASP A 549 18.93 13.05 63.40
N LEU A 550 19.86 13.28 62.47
CA LEU A 550 20.60 14.54 62.39
C LEU A 550 19.67 15.71 62.07
N ARG A 551 18.72 15.53 61.14
CA ARG A 551 17.70 16.55 60.84
C ARG A 551 16.76 16.80 62.03
N ALA A 552 16.44 15.77 62.81
CA ALA A 552 15.65 15.93 64.03
C ALA A 552 16.44 16.72 65.09
N LYS A 553 17.71 16.38 65.32
CA LYS A 553 18.61 17.12 66.22
C LYS A 553 18.81 18.57 65.75
N GLN A 554 18.97 18.80 64.45
CA GLN A 554 19.05 20.14 63.89
C GLN A 554 17.77 20.94 64.20
N ARG A 555 16.59 20.37 63.99
CA ARG A 555 15.31 21.00 64.35
C ARG A 555 15.18 21.27 65.85
N CYS A 556 15.69 20.39 66.72
CA CYS A 556 15.75 20.67 68.15
C CYS A 556 16.69 21.85 68.47
N LEU A 557 17.83 21.94 67.78
CA LEU A 557 18.83 22.98 67.94
C LEU A 557 18.41 24.35 67.36
N GLU A 558 17.40 24.40 66.49
CA GLU A 558 16.78 25.64 65.99
C GLU A 558 15.88 26.33 67.03
N SER A 559 15.67 25.72 68.21
CA SER A 559 14.99 26.40 69.29
C SER A 559 15.82 27.60 69.79
N PRO A 560 15.20 28.78 70.00
CA PRO A 560 15.93 30.00 70.32
C PRO A 560 16.72 29.88 71.63
N VAL A 561 16.28 29.03 72.55
CA VAL A 561 16.92 28.79 73.85
C VAL A 561 18.20 27.95 73.73
N LEU A 562 18.19 26.88 72.93
CA LEU A 562 19.39 26.05 72.74
C LEU A 562 20.43 26.76 71.85
N GLN A 563 19.96 27.65 70.97
CA GLN A 563 20.84 28.46 70.13
C GLN A 563 21.54 29.56 70.93
N THR A 564 20.87 30.19 71.91
CA THR A 564 21.54 31.09 72.86
C THR A 564 22.52 30.35 73.75
N GLU A 565 22.17 29.18 74.27
CA GLU A 565 23.07 28.33 75.07
C GLU A 565 24.35 27.94 74.28
N ARG A 566 24.19 27.50 73.02
CA ARG A 566 25.32 27.21 72.13
C ARG A 566 26.17 28.46 71.86
N ASN A 567 25.54 29.61 71.60
CA ASN A 567 26.28 30.84 71.35
C ASN A 567 27.07 31.27 72.59
N LEU A 568 26.49 31.14 73.80
CA LEU A 568 27.20 31.35 75.06
C LEU A 568 28.36 30.36 75.23
N TYR A 569 28.16 29.08 74.91
CA TYR A 569 29.21 28.06 74.94
C TYR A 569 30.34 28.38 73.95
N VAL A 570 30.03 28.81 72.73
CA VAL A 570 31.02 29.25 71.74
C VAL A 570 31.74 30.51 72.20
N TYR A 571 31.04 31.51 72.73
CA TYR A 571 31.66 32.73 73.25
C TYR A 571 32.54 32.45 74.47
N TYR A 572 32.19 31.48 75.32
CA TYR A 572 33.03 31.04 76.44
C TYR A 572 34.43 30.60 76.00
N TYR A 573 34.54 29.89 74.88
CA TYR A 573 35.85 29.45 74.36
C TYR A 573 36.49 30.44 73.38
N CYS A 574 35.71 31.15 72.59
CA CYS A 574 36.22 31.94 71.46
C CYS A 574 36.24 33.47 71.69
N ASN A 575 35.43 34.02 72.61
CA ASN A 575 35.36 35.47 72.82
C ASN A 575 34.77 35.88 74.18
N LYS A 576 35.64 36.15 75.16
CA LYS A 576 35.24 36.50 76.54
C LYS A 576 34.53 37.86 76.67
N GLU A 577 34.84 38.83 75.81
CA GLU A 577 34.23 40.17 75.90
C GLU A 577 32.77 40.14 75.44
N LYS A 578 32.50 39.49 74.29
CA LYS A 578 31.12 39.28 73.82
C LYS A 578 30.27 38.45 74.77
N LEU A 579 30.88 37.49 75.47
CA LEU A 579 30.18 36.73 76.52
C LEU A 579 29.72 37.65 77.66
N ARG A 580 30.59 38.56 78.12
CA ARG A 580 30.27 39.51 79.20
C ARG A 580 29.10 40.40 78.79
N ASP A 581 29.15 40.98 77.59
CA ASP A 581 28.10 41.89 77.10
C ASP A 581 26.73 41.20 77.01
N VAL A 582 26.70 39.96 76.49
CA VAL A 582 25.46 39.18 76.35
C VAL A 582 24.90 38.73 77.71
N VAL A 583 25.77 38.37 78.66
CA VAL A 583 25.33 38.00 80.03
C VAL A 583 24.79 39.21 80.78
N GLU A 584 25.46 40.37 80.70
CA GLU A 584 24.98 41.61 81.33
C GLU A 584 23.63 42.06 80.75
N GLU A 585 23.40 41.88 79.44
CA GLU A 585 22.10 42.18 78.81
C GLU A 585 21.00 41.21 79.26
N LEU A 586 21.32 39.91 79.39
CA LEU A 586 20.38 38.91 79.94
C LEU A 586 20.04 39.19 81.42
N GLU A 587 21.02 39.57 82.24
CA GLU A 587 20.81 39.96 83.63
C GLU A 587 19.90 41.20 83.74
N LYS A 588 20.08 42.18 82.86
CA LYS A 588 19.20 43.35 82.78
C LYS A 588 17.77 42.97 82.37
N GLN A 589 17.60 42.04 81.43
CA GLN A 589 16.28 41.58 80.98
C GLN A 589 15.54 40.76 82.06
N VAL A 590 16.25 39.91 82.81
CA VAL A 590 15.67 39.16 83.96
C VAL A 590 15.31 40.10 85.10
N ALA A 591 16.15 41.10 85.41
CA ALA A 591 15.84 42.12 86.40
C ALA A 591 14.66 43.02 86.00
N ALA A 592 14.39 43.16 84.70
CA ALA A 592 13.23 43.88 84.17
C ALA A 592 11.94 43.03 84.14
N SER A 593 12.04 41.70 84.05
CA SER A 593 10.88 40.80 84.08
C SER A 593 10.48 40.34 85.49
N SER A 594 11.28 40.62 86.52
CA SER A 594 10.98 40.30 87.93
C SER A 594 10.45 41.50 88.74
N LYS A 595 9.95 42.54 88.05
CA LYS A 595 9.28 43.72 88.65
C LYS A 595 7.80 43.77 88.30
#